data_AF-A0A7C7PWH8-F1
#
_entry.id   AF-A0A7C7PWH8-F1
#
_cell.length_a   1.000
_cell.length_b   1.000
_cell.length_c   1.000
_cell.angle_alpha   90.00
_cell.angle_beta   90.00
_cell.angle_gamma   90.00
#
_symmetry.space_group_name_H-M   'P 1'
#
loop_
_entity.id
_entity.type
_entity.pdbx_description
1 polymer ?
#
loop_
_entity_poly.entity_id
_entity_poly.type
_entity_poly.pdbx_seq_one_letter_code
_entity_poly.pdbx_strand_id
1 'polypeptide(L)'
;MRAEDNVIVAVAHYGYVACHYHPIEAQKCPANARFPAILEGWAKVAKRICIREYFTALPPISQGLLRIAKGYALARDIPYFKRNNAIAINSEAVKEWGSAAINFYLAAKLMWNPSANVDALLDDYYRTAYGPAEGVMRKYYETLVQRITARIHTNEQIFTPEFWNELERLLNEAQRIVANVDDEGVRARVQIAIDYFKLQRLLNDAIMKRTPQAYKSLMDFIEARRDSLAFDYTMLRHRFLQPSTVRIIREVAKLRPIFEKADVKLPLRFPTVRGNHTFRLFIRAGEMIDSTVAVRQLGSYMQPTAFVLSDPSGREVMRGCATLAEPAKLNVKATVSGTWTLVVNSGSNGCVVTSQNRYAVLEGPQVHFLGATPKIYFYIPSGVDEAEISLRTSAPGETARLVVFNPDGNEVASGDTVSTSKCTLRFSIPQKYQGMVWSFRILPASRGTCEDNYINLGTMLPPYLGVHPKSLLISIH
;
A
#
# COMPACT_ATOMS: atom_id res chain seq x y z
N MET A 1 31.35 8.10 27.18
CA MET A 1 31.15 9.23 26.25
C MET A 1 29.97 10.05 26.76
N ARG A 2 30.06 11.37 26.77
CA ARG A 2 28.96 12.29 27.13
C ARG A 2 28.63 13.13 25.90
N ALA A 3 27.35 13.43 25.70
CA ALA A 3 26.93 14.37 24.66
C ALA A 3 27.31 15.80 25.09
N GLU A 4 27.71 16.61 24.11
CA GLU A 4 27.92 18.05 24.31
C GLU A 4 26.61 18.74 24.70
N ASP A 5 26.71 19.86 25.42
CA ASP A 5 25.53 20.51 26.01
C ASP A 5 24.52 20.96 24.95
N ASN A 6 24.96 21.38 23.77
CA ASN A 6 24.10 21.82 22.67
C ASN A 6 23.43 20.66 21.91
N VAL A 7 23.74 19.40 22.24
CA VAL A 7 23.12 18.23 21.59
C VAL A 7 21.85 17.84 22.32
N ILE A 8 20.75 17.71 21.57
CA ILE A 8 19.50 17.13 22.05
C ILE A 8 19.40 15.72 21.48
N VAL A 9 19.42 14.71 22.35
CA VAL A 9 19.28 13.32 21.94
C VAL A 9 17.79 13.00 21.74
N ALA A 10 17.43 12.52 20.56
CA ALA A 10 16.09 12.04 20.28
C ALA A 10 15.95 10.56 20.67
N VAL A 11 15.06 10.25 21.62
CA VAL A 11 14.78 8.87 22.06
C VAL A 11 13.34 8.53 21.67
N ALA A 12 13.15 7.45 20.91
CA ALA A 12 11.83 7.02 20.45
C ALA A 12 11.22 5.94 21.35
N HIS A 13 9.98 6.13 21.78
CA HIS A 13 9.16 5.08 22.40
C HIS A 13 8.42 4.34 21.28
N TYR A 14 9.08 3.39 20.62
CA TYR A 14 8.51 2.65 19.48
C TYR A 14 9.00 1.20 19.39
N GLY A 15 8.29 0.38 18.62
CA GLY A 15 8.69 -0.99 18.29
C GLY A 15 8.66 -1.94 19.48
N TYR A 16 9.67 -2.82 19.60
CA TYR A 16 9.71 -3.91 20.59
C TYR A 16 9.88 -3.46 22.05
N VAL A 17 10.00 -2.15 22.29
CA VAL A 17 10.16 -1.52 23.60
C VAL A 17 9.01 -0.58 23.95
N ALA A 18 7.90 -0.60 23.19
CA ALA A 18 6.80 0.31 23.40
C ALA A 18 5.43 -0.37 23.37
N CYS A 19 4.66 -0.15 24.43
CA CYS A 19 3.21 -0.22 24.41
C CYS A 19 2.66 1.20 24.46
N HIS A 20 1.85 1.54 23.46
CA HIS A 20 1.22 2.84 23.31
C HIS A 20 -0.09 2.97 24.12
N TYR A 21 -0.52 1.91 24.78
CA TYR A 21 -1.86 1.81 25.38
C TYR A 21 -1.83 1.66 26.90
N HIS A 22 -0.71 1.17 27.46
CA HIS A 22 -0.44 1.23 28.89
C HIS A 22 0.59 2.33 29.16
N PRO A 23 0.49 3.04 30.30
CA PRO A 23 1.55 3.95 30.74
C PRO A 23 2.89 3.22 30.86
N ILE A 24 4.00 3.94 30.67
CA ILE A 24 5.35 3.41 30.79
C ILE A 24 5.61 2.85 32.20
N GLU A 25 5.15 3.57 33.22
CA GLU A 25 5.30 3.17 34.63
C GLU A 25 4.28 2.11 35.07
N ALA A 26 3.46 1.55 34.15
CA ALA A 26 2.53 0.48 34.49
C ALA A 26 3.30 -0.82 34.79
N GLN A 27 3.23 -1.27 36.06
CA GLN A 27 4.02 -2.37 36.63
C GLN A 27 3.94 -3.73 35.89
N LYS A 28 2.97 -3.92 34.99
CA LYS A 28 2.67 -5.22 34.34
C LYS A 28 2.70 -5.21 32.81
N CYS A 29 3.26 -4.18 32.16
CA CYS A 29 3.35 -4.15 30.70
C CYS A 29 4.71 -4.67 30.20
N PRO A 30 4.80 -5.89 29.62
CA PRO A 30 6.08 -6.45 29.20
C PRO A 30 6.77 -5.65 28.10
N ALA A 31 5.99 -5.02 27.22
CA ALA A 31 6.50 -4.19 26.14
C ALA A 31 7.16 -2.90 26.67
N ASN A 32 6.56 -2.24 27.67
CA ASN A 32 7.12 -1.02 28.26
C ASN A 32 8.26 -1.28 29.25
N ALA A 33 8.37 -2.49 29.83
CA ALA A 33 9.36 -2.81 30.87
C ALA A 33 10.83 -2.51 30.47
N ARG A 34 11.13 -2.46 29.17
CA ARG A 34 12.48 -2.18 28.65
C ARG A 34 12.75 -0.69 28.44
N PHE A 35 11.71 0.12 28.24
CA PHE A 35 11.88 1.52 27.87
C PHE A 35 12.53 2.37 28.97
N PRO A 36 12.21 2.20 30.27
CA PRO A 36 12.86 2.95 31.33
C PRO A 36 14.39 2.85 31.31
N ALA A 37 14.93 1.64 31.21
CA ALA A 37 16.37 1.42 31.15
C ALA A 37 17.03 2.11 29.94
N ILE A 38 16.34 2.17 28.79
CA ILE A 38 16.83 2.87 27.60
C ILE A 38 16.86 4.38 27.86
N LEU A 39 15.76 4.94 28.36
CA LEU A 39 15.66 6.38 28.62
C LEU A 39 16.66 6.82 29.71
N GLU A 40 16.77 6.07 30.80
CA GLU A 40 17.74 6.32 31.87
C GLU A 40 19.18 6.19 31.38
N GLY A 41 19.47 5.21 30.51
CA GLY A 41 20.77 5.06 29.88
C GLY A 41 21.18 6.30 29.09
N TRP A 42 20.24 6.85 28.31
CA TRP A 42 20.45 8.12 27.60
C TRP A 42 20.55 9.31 28.56
N ALA A 43 19.72 9.37 29.61
CA ALA A 43 19.74 10.45 30.59
C ALA A 43 21.07 10.54 31.36
N LYS A 44 21.82 9.43 31.48
CA LYS A 44 23.18 9.42 32.08
C LYS A 44 24.25 10.10 31.22
N VAL A 45 24.04 10.17 29.89
CA VAL A 45 25.03 10.69 28.94
C VAL A 45 24.59 11.96 28.23
N ALA A 46 23.29 12.31 28.27
CA ALA A 46 22.71 13.48 27.65
C ALA A 46 21.94 14.33 28.67
N LYS A 47 22.26 15.64 28.72
CA LYS A 47 21.54 16.60 29.58
C LYS A 47 20.16 16.99 29.04
N ARG A 48 19.94 16.81 27.74
CA ARG A 48 18.75 17.26 27.02
C ARG A 48 18.24 16.14 26.12
N ILE A 49 17.02 15.68 26.40
CA ILE A 49 16.36 14.64 25.60
C ILE A 49 15.12 15.23 24.92
N CYS A 50 14.92 14.84 23.67
CA CYS A 50 13.65 14.98 22.96
C CYS A 50 13.01 13.59 22.86
N ILE A 51 11.76 13.46 23.26
CA ILE A 51 11.03 12.20 23.08
C ILE A 51 10.40 12.22 21.68
N ARG A 52 10.73 11.22 20.86
CA ARG A 52 10.02 10.94 19.62
C ARG A 52 8.84 10.02 19.93
N GLU A 53 7.66 10.60 19.89
CA GLU A 53 6.40 9.94 20.26
C GLU A 53 5.50 9.68 19.03
N TYR A 54 4.43 8.92 19.24
CA TYR A 54 3.43 8.55 18.25
C TYR A 54 2.06 8.77 18.87
N PHE A 55 1.56 10.01 18.81
CA PHE A 55 0.28 10.41 19.44
C PHE A 55 -0.91 9.64 18.90
N THR A 56 -0.74 8.96 17.77
CA THR A 56 -1.75 8.15 17.11
C THR A 56 -1.43 6.66 17.13
N ALA A 57 -0.43 6.19 17.91
CA ALA A 57 -0.03 4.79 18.15
C ALA A 57 0.24 3.90 16.91
N LEU A 58 0.05 4.44 15.70
CA LEU A 58 0.14 3.78 14.40
C LEU A 58 -0.47 2.36 14.33
N PRO A 59 -1.70 2.11 14.83
CA PRO A 59 -2.34 0.81 14.65
C PRO A 59 -2.63 0.56 13.16
N PRO A 60 -2.88 -0.71 12.78
CA PRO A 60 -3.48 -1.02 11.49
C PRO A 60 -4.72 -0.16 11.24
N ILE A 61 -4.95 0.23 10.00
CA ILE A 61 -5.97 1.23 9.64
C ILE A 61 -7.40 0.86 10.07
N SER A 62 -7.73 -0.43 10.09
CA SER A 62 -9.02 -0.98 10.55
C SER A 62 -9.15 -1.11 12.06
N GLN A 63 -8.10 -0.78 12.80
CA GLN A 63 -8.06 -0.75 14.26
C GLN A 63 -7.80 0.68 14.75
N GLY A 64 -8.23 1.68 13.97
CA GLY A 64 -7.99 3.09 14.27
C GLY A 64 -8.67 3.58 15.55
N LEU A 65 -9.71 2.89 16.04
CA LEU A 65 -10.27 3.18 17.38
C LEU A 65 -9.28 2.93 18.52
N LEU A 66 -8.24 2.10 18.31
CA LEU A 66 -7.19 1.90 19.32
C LEU A 66 -6.48 3.20 19.69
N ARG A 67 -6.43 4.16 18.75
CA ARG A 67 -5.77 5.46 18.93
C ARG A 67 -6.30 6.23 20.12
N ILE A 68 -7.58 6.10 20.45
CA ILE A 68 -8.20 6.79 21.59
C ILE A 68 -7.48 6.45 22.90
N ALA A 69 -7.09 5.19 23.11
CA ALA A 69 -6.39 4.78 24.33
C ALA A 69 -4.98 5.38 24.45
N LYS A 70 -4.36 5.82 23.35
CA LYS A 70 -3.04 6.46 23.40
C LYS A 70 -3.04 7.77 24.16
N GLY A 71 -4.07 8.61 24.03
CA GLY A 71 -4.14 9.89 24.75
C GLY A 71 -4.05 9.70 26.27
N TYR A 72 -4.68 8.65 26.77
CA TYR A 72 -4.72 8.31 28.20
C TYR A 72 -3.38 7.76 28.72
N ALA A 73 -2.71 6.89 27.95
CA ALA A 73 -1.37 6.42 28.29
C ALA A 73 -0.38 7.60 28.25
N LEU A 74 -0.41 8.38 27.17
CA LEU A 74 0.45 9.54 26.97
C LEU A 74 0.32 10.57 28.09
N ALA A 75 -0.91 10.81 28.57
CA ALA A 75 -1.15 11.76 29.66
C ALA A 75 -0.40 11.37 30.96
N ARG A 76 -0.18 10.07 31.17
CA ARG A 76 0.60 9.53 32.30
C ARG A 76 2.10 9.46 32.01
N ASP A 77 2.48 9.37 30.73
CA ASP A 77 3.88 9.28 30.29
C ASP A 77 4.61 10.64 30.28
N ILE A 78 3.91 11.75 29.97
CA ILE A 78 4.54 13.09 29.89
C ILE A 78 5.22 13.51 31.21
N PRO A 79 4.59 13.35 32.40
CA PRO A 79 5.26 13.61 33.67
C PRO A 79 6.52 12.75 33.86
N TYR A 80 6.47 11.47 33.44
CA TYR A 80 7.61 10.57 33.50
C TYR A 80 8.77 11.03 32.61
N PHE A 81 8.48 11.46 31.38
CA PHE A 81 9.49 12.04 30.48
C PHE A 81 10.16 13.27 31.10
N LYS A 82 9.38 14.17 31.70
CA LYS A 82 9.90 15.39 32.33
C LYS A 82 10.90 15.08 33.46
N ARG A 83 10.65 14.03 34.25
CA ARG A 83 11.57 13.57 35.31
C ARG A 83 12.88 12.97 34.77
N ASN A 84 12.92 12.60 33.49
CA ASN A 84 14.04 11.93 32.82
C ASN A 84 14.72 12.82 31.77
N ASN A 85 14.97 14.10 32.11
CA ASN A 85 15.67 15.08 31.27
C ASN A 85 15.01 15.40 29.91
N ALA A 86 13.74 15.02 29.69
CA ALA A 86 13.03 15.43 28.49
C ALA A 86 12.70 16.93 28.55
N ILE A 87 13.10 17.65 27.50
CA ILE A 87 12.83 19.08 27.31
C ILE A 87 11.92 19.35 26.11
N ALA A 88 11.68 18.34 25.27
CA ALA A 88 10.84 18.43 24.09
C ALA A 88 10.17 17.08 23.81
N ILE A 89 9.00 17.14 23.17
CA ILE A 89 8.32 15.99 22.60
C ILE A 89 7.96 16.35 21.16
N ASN A 90 8.40 15.53 20.21
CA ASN A 90 7.98 15.59 18.81
C ASN A 90 7.20 14.31 18.51
N SER A 91 6.10 14.41 17.76
CA SER A 91 5.21 13.28 17.54
C SER A 91 4.89 13.02 16.07
N GLU A 92 4.72 11.75 15.72
CA GLU A 92 4.00 11.39 14.51
C GLU A 92 2.50 11.52 14.76
N ALA A 93 1.83 12.25 13.86
CA ALA A 93 0.40 12.49 13.93
C ALA A 93 -0.23 12.37 12.55
N VAL A 94 -1.53 12.10 12.52
CA VAL A 94 -2.34 12.05 11.29
C VAL A 94 -3.52 13.01 11.40
N LYS A 95 -4.03 13.49 10.26
CA LYS A 95 -5.20 14.38 10.19
C LYS A 95 -6.51 13.61 10.44
N GLU A 96 -6.67 13.09 11.66
CA GLU A 96 -7.78 12.20 12.04
C GLU A 96 -8.39 12.61 13.38
N TRP A 97 -9.29 13.59 13.34
CA TRP A 97 -9.84 14.18 14.56
C TRP A 97 -10.88 13.28 15.25
N GLY A 98 -11.46 12.31 14.54
CA GLY A 98 -12.45 11.40 15.09
C GLY A 98 -11.92 10.42 16.14
N SER A 99 -10.61 10.21 16.22
CA SER A 99 -9.98 9.33 17.20
C SER A 99 -8.86 10.01 18.00
N ALA A 100 -8.15 10.97 17.39
CA ALA A 100 -6.94 11.54 17.96
C ALA A 100 -7.11 12.93 18.58
N ALA A 101 -8.29 13.56 18.46
CA ALA A 101 -8.52 14.90 19.00
C ALA A 101 -8.21 15.00 20.50
N ILE A 102 -8.68 14.02 21.29
CA ILE A 102 -8.40 13.95 22.73
C ILE A 102 -6.91 13.77 23.01
N ASN A 103 -6.19 13.01 22.16
CA ASN A 103 -4.76 12.80 22.31
C ASN A 103 -4.00 14.11 22.12
N PHE A 104 -4.38 14.89 21.10
CA PHE A 104 -3.76 16.20 20.84
C PHE A 104 -4.09 17.21 21.93
N TYR A 105 -5.33 17.22 22.44
CA TYR A 105 -5.72 18.07 23.56
C TYR A 105 -4.89 17.77 24.82
N LEU A 106 -4.82 16.50 25.23
CA LEU A 106 -4.08 16.08 26.42
C LEU A 106 -2.58 16.35 26.26
N ALA A 107 -2.01 16.02 25.09
CA ALA A 107 -0.61 16.30 24.79
C ALA A 107 -0.29 17.79 24.87
N ALA A 108 -1.11 18.65 24.24
CA ALA A 108 -0.89 20.09 24.25
C ALA A 108 -0.93 20.68 25.67
N LYS A 109 -1.90 20.25 26.49
CA LYS A 109 -2.03 20.72 27.88
C LYS A 109 -0.87 20.26 28.77
N LEU A 110 -0.46 18.99 28.64
CA LEU A 110 0.57 18.41 29.50
C LEU A 110 1.99 18.71 29.04
N MET A 111 2.23 18.98 27.75
CA MET A 111 3.51 19.51 27.29
C MET A 111 3.75 20.93 27.80
N TRP A 112 2.69 21.72 27.99
CA TRP A 112 2.77 23.03 28.63
C TRP A 112 2.94 22.91 30.14
N ASN A 113 2.13 22.08 30.80
CA ASN A 113 2.18 21.85 32.24
C ASN A 113 2.12 20.34 32.58
N PRO A 114 3.27 19.68 32.76
CA PRO A 114 3.33 18.25 33.06
C PRO A 114 2.73 17.84 34.40
N SER A 115 2.45 18.78 35.31
CA SER A 115 1.81 18.50 36.60
C SER A 115 0.32 18.83 36.64
N ALA A 116 -0.30 19.14 35.49
CA ALA A 116 -1.73 19.38 35.41
C ALA A 116 -2.53 18.12 35.80
N ASN A 117 -3.66 18.31 36.51
CA ASN A 117 -4.54 17.21 36.88
C ASN A 117 -5.26 16.65 35.64
N VAL A 118 -4.94 15.40 35.29
CA VAL A 118 -5.49 14.73 34.10
C VAL A 118 -7.00 14.58 34.15
N ASP A 119 -7.58 14.28 35.31
CA ASP A 119 -9.04 14.11 35.44
C ASP A 119 -9.75 15.45 35.19
N ALA A 120 -9.21 16.56 35.72
CA ALA A 120 -9.74 17.89 35.46
C ALA A 120 -9.61 18.30 33.98
N LEU A 121 -8.55 17.87 33.29
CA LEU A 121 -8.39 18.10 31.86
C LEU A 121 -9.41 17.27 31.04
N LEU A 122 -9.70 16.04 31.45
CA LEU A 122 -10.72 15.21 30.82
C LEU A 122 -12.11 15.81 31.02
N ASP A 123 -12.44 16.26 32.23
CA ASP A 123 -13.70 16.95 32.53
C ASP A 123 -13.87 18.20 31.65
N ASP A 124 -12.82 19.03 31.53
CA ASP A 124 -12.82 20.19 30.64
C ASP A 124 -13.01 19.78 29.17
N TYR A 125 -12.30 18.76 28.69
CA TYR A 125 -12.43 18.26 27.32
C TYR A 125 -13.86 17.83 27.01
N TYR A 126 -14.47 16.99 27.84
CA TYR A 126 -15.81 16.48 27.57
C TYR A 126 -16.87 17.58 27.60
N ARG A 127 -16.81 18.45 28.61
CA ARG A 127 -17.71 19.58 28.76
C ARG A 127 -17.62 20.56 27.60
N THR A 128 -16.40 20.96 27.22
CA THR A 128 -16.19 21.98 26.17
C THR A 128 -16.35 21.42 24.76
N ALA A 129 -16.01 20.15 24.52
CA ALA A 129 -16.13 19.56 23.19
C ALA A 129 -17.57 19.10 22.88
N TYR A 130 -18.30 18.60 23.88
CA TYR A 130 -19.56 17.90 23.64
C TYR A 130 -20.78 18.51 24.37
N GLY A 131 -20.58 19.53 25.20
CA GLY A 131 -21.68 20.26 25.84
C GLY A 131 -22.64 19.30 26.57
N PRO A 132 -23.96 19.37 26.32
CA PRO A 132 -24.94 18.47 26.94
C PRO A 132 -24.69 16.97 26.74
N ALA A 133 -23.90 16.57 25.72
CA ALA A 133 -23.54 15.17 25.51
C ALA A 133 -22.25 14.73 26.23
N GLU A 134 -21.67 15.57 27.12
CA GLU A 134 -20.43 15.28 27.84
C GLU A 134 -20.44 13.90 28.54
N GLY A 135 -21.54 13.56 29.22
CA GLY A 135 -21.64 12.32 30.00
C GLY A 135 -21.62 11.07 29.12
N VAL A 136 -22.42 11.06 28.05
CA VAL A 136 -22.48 9.90 27.13
C VAL A 136 -21.21 9.78 26.29
N MET A 137 -20.61 10.91 25.89
CA MET A 137 -19.35 10.91 25.15
C MET A 137 -18.20 10.45 26.04
N ARG A 138 -18.12 10.90 27.29
CA ARG A 138 -17.16 10.36 28.26
C ARG A 138 -17.27 8.85 28.40
N LYS A 139 -18.50 8.34 28.54
CA LYS A 139 -18.76 6.90 28.59
C LYS A 139 -18.28 6.18 27.32
N TYR A 140 -18.54 6.72 26.13
CA TYR A 140 -18.04 6.15 24.87
C TYR A 140 -16.51 6.02 24.84
N TYR A 141 -15.79 7.11 25.15
CA TYR A 141 -14.33 7.12 25.13
C TYR A 141 -13.73 6.21 26.22
N GLU A 142 -14.23 6.30 27.45
CA GLU A 142 -13.68 5.52 28.57
C GLU A 142 -14.00 4.01 28.45
N THR A 143 -15.17 3.64 27.94
CA THR A 143 -15.49 2.23 27.61
C THR A 143 -14.52 1.67 26.58
N LEU A 144 -14.14 2.45 25.56
CA LEU A 144 -13.09 2.08 24.60
C LEU A 144 -11.75 1.88 25.29
N VAL A 145 -11.30 2.86 26.08
CA VAL A 145 -10.01 2.81 26.79
C VAL A 145 -9.92 1.60 27.71
N GLN A 146 -10.96 1.34 28.50
CA GLN A 146 -11.03 0.19 29.41
C GLN A 146 -10.93 -1.13 28.64
N ARG A 147 -11.70 -1.29 27.55
CA ARG A 147 -11.65 -2.51 26.73
C ARG A 147 -10.28 -2.72 26.09
N ILE A 148 -9.69 -1.66 25.51
CA ILE A 148 -8.40 -1.72 24.83
C ILE A 148 -7.30 -2.09 25.82
N THR A 149 -7.21 -1.36 26.94
CA THR A 149 -6.17 -1.59 27.95
C THR A 149 -6.27 -2.97 28.60
N ALA A 150 -7.47 -3.53 28.75
CA ALA A 150 -7.65 -4.88 29.27
C ALA A 150 -7.20 -6.00 28.31
N ARG A 151 -7.24 -5.75 26.99
CA ARG A 151 -7.11 -6.82 25.97
C ARG A 151 -5.92 -6.71 25.01
N ILE A 152 -5.24 -5.57 24.91
CA ILE A 152 -4.22 -5.33 23.87
C ILE A 152 -2.99 -6.26 23.88
N HIS A 153 -2.77 -6.98 24.99
CA HIS A 153 -1.71 -7.99 25.13
C HIS A 153 -2.26 -9.39 25.41
N THR A 154 -3.55 -9.62 25.19
CA THR A 154 -4.19 -10.92 25.29
C THR A 154 -4.53 -11.45 23.89
N ASN A 155 -4.90 -12.72 23.80
CA ASN A 155 -5.43 -13.30 22.56
C ASN A 155 -6.94 -13.02 22.37
N GLU A 156 -7.55 -12.22 23.25
CA GLU A 156 -8.98 -11.90 23.17
C GLU A 156 -9.25 -10.83 22.12
N GLN A 157 -10.35 -11.00 21.39
CA GLN A 157 -10.80 -9.99 20.43
C GLN A 157 -11.24 -8.71 21.16
N ILE A 158 -10.64 -7.57 20.80
CA ILE A 158 -11.01 -6.26 21.35
C ILE A 158 -12.40 -5.84 20.86
N PHE A 159 -12.63 -5.92 19.54
CA PHE A 159 -13.85 -5.45 18.90
C PHE A 159 -14.77 -6.61 18.49
N THR A 160 -15.57 -7.11 19.45
CA THR A 160 -16.61 -8.12 19.19
C THR A 160 -17.89 -7.47 18.64
N PRO A 161 -18.80 -8.23 18.00
CA PRO A 161 -20.08 -7.68 17.52
C PRO A 161 -20.88 -6.96 18.60
N GLU A 162 -20.91 -7.49 19.82
CA GLU A 162 -21.61 -6.90 20.97
C GLU A 162 -20.97 -5.56 21.35
N PHE A 163 -19.65 -5.48 21.33
CA PHE A 163 -18.92 -4.26 21.64
C PHE A 163 -19.15 -3.17 20.57
N TRP A 164 -19.17 -3.55 19.28
CA TRP A 164 -19.55 -2.62 18.21
C TRP A 164 -20.95 -2.04 18.43
N ASN A 165 -21.92 -2.88 18.81
CA ASN A 165 -23.29 -2.45 19.07
C ASN A 165 -23.39 -1.55 20.32
N GLU A 166 -22.61 -1.82 21.36
CA GLU A 166 -22.54 -0.97 22.56
C GLU A 166 -22.05 0.44 22.21
N LEU A 167 -20.96 0.54 21.46
CA LEU A 167 -20.39 1.82 21.01
C LEU A 167 -21.37 2.59 20.11
N GLU A 168 -22.02 1.90 19.18
CA GLU A 168 -23.03 2.49 18.30
C GLU A 168 -24.22 3.05 19.11
N ARG A 169 -24.67 2.34 20.15
CA ARG A 169 -25.75 2.80 21.03
C ARG A 169 -25.38 4.12 21.74
N LEU A 170 -24.17 4.22 22.28
CA LEU A 170 -23.68 5.41 22.95
C LEU A 170 -23.59 6.61 21.99
N LEU A 171 -23.09 6.38 20.78
CA LEU A 171 -22.99 7.42 19.76
C LEU A 171 -24.37 7.88 19.24
N ASN A 172 -25.32 6.95 19.08
CA ASN A 172 -26.70 7.29 18.71
C ASN A 172 -27.42 8.08 19.81
N GLU A 173 -27.12 7.79 21.08
CA GLU A 173 -27.62 8.56 22.22
C GLU A 173 -27.02 9.98 22.24
N ALA A 174 -25.70 10.11 22.03
CA ALA A 174 -25.05 11.41 21.87
C ALA A 174 -25.66 12.24 20.74
N GLN A 175 -25.91 11.61 19.58
CA GLN A 175 -26.55 12.27 18.43
C GLN A 175 -27.94 12.82 18.78
N ARG A 176 -28.73 12.06 19.54
CA ARG A 176 -30.06 12.51 19.99
C ARG A 176 -29.97 13.69 20.95
N ILE A 177 -29.03 13.65 21.91
CA ILE A 177 -28.84 14.73 22.89
C ILE A 177 -28.50 16.04 22.19
N VAL A 178 -27.61 16.00 21.19
CA VAL A 178 -27.16 17.23 20.51
C VAL A 178 -28.06 17.68 19.35
N ALA A 179 -29.11 16.93 19.00
CA ALA A 179 -29.94 17.20 17.83
C ALA A 179 -30.52 18.62 17.81
N ASN A 180 -30.87 19.15 18.99
CA ASN A 180 -31.47 20.47 19.18
C ASN A 180 -30.59 21.43 19.99
N VAL A 181 -29.30 21.13 20.16
CA VAL A 181 -28.36 22.05 20.82
C VAL A 181 -27.99 23.13 19.82
N ASP A 182 -28.03 24.42 20.16
CA ASP A 182 -27.77 25.53 19.22
C ASP A 182 -26.30 25.61 18.74
N ASP A 183 -25.35 25.17 19.56
CA ASP A 183 -23.92 25.16 19.23
C ASP A 183 -23.60 24.16 18.09
N GLU A 184 -23.32 24.67 16.90
CA GLU A 184 -22.96 23.88 15.72
C GLU A 184 -21.64 23.12 15.92
N GLY A 185 -20.69 23.69 16.66
CA GLY A 185 -19.41 23.06 16.97
C GLY A 185 -19.58 21.80 17.81
N VAL A 186 -20.48 21.82 18.78
CA VAL A 186 -20.84 20.63 19.59
C VAL A 186 -21.46 19.55 18.70
N ARG A 187 -22.44 19.91 17.86
CA ARG A 187 -23.08 18.97 16.92
C ARG A 187 -22.05 18.35 15.96
N ALA A 188 -21.16 19.17 15.39
CA ALA A 188 -20.11 18.75 14.48
C ALA A 188 -19.11 17.79 15.14
N ARG A 189 -18.68 18.05 16.38
CA ARG A 189 -17.75 17.16 17.10
C ARG A 189 -18.36 15.79 17.41
N VAL A 190 -19.64 15.73 17.74
CA VAL A 190 -20.36 14.44 17.88
C VAL A 190 -20.44 13.72 16.53
N GLN A 191 -20.77 14.43 15.46
CA GLN A 191 -20.82 13.84 14.11
C GLN A 191 -19.46 13.33 13.64
N ILE A 192 -18.36 14.02 13.98
CA ILE A 192 -16.98 13.58 13.71
C ILE A 192 -16.68 12.22 14.37
N ALA A 193 -17.09 12.02 15.62
CA ALA A 193 -16.92 10.74 16.31
C ALA A 193 -17.76 9.62 15.66
N ILE A 194 -19.01 9.93 15.28
CA ILE A 194 -19.92 9.00 14.59
C ILE A 194 -19.36 8.57 13.23
N ASP A 195 -18.92 9.53 12.42
CA ASP A 195 -18.37 9.27 11.09
C ASP A 195 -17.11 8.41 11.18
N TYR A 196 -16.26 8.68 12.17
CA TYR A 196 -15.06 7.88 12.38
C TYR A 196 -15.36 6.45 12.84
N PHE A 197 -16.32 6.28 13.76
CA PHE A 197 -16.81 4.96 14.16
C PHE A 197 -17.35 4.16 12.95
N LYS A 198 -18.19 4.79 12.11
CA LYS A 198 -18.74 4.17 10.90
C LYS A 198 -17.65 3.79 9.91
N LEU A 199 -16.65 4.65 9.70
CA LEU A 199 -15.47 4.34 8.89
C LEU A 199 -14.78 3.07 9.40
N GLN A 200 -14.51 2.99 10.70
CA GLN A 200 -13.80 1.85 11.29
C GLN A 200 -14.58 0.54 11.16
N ARG A 201 -15.91 0.58 11.31
CA ARG A 201 -16.78 -0.58 11.06
C ARG A 201 -16.74 -1.02 9.59
N LEU A 202 -16.81 -0.08 8.65
CA LEU A 202 -16.73 -0.37 7.21
C LEU A 202 -15.35 -0.90 6.81
N LEU A 203 -14.27 -0.35 7.37
CA LEU A 203 -12.90 -0.86 7.17
C LEU A 203 -12.76 -2.30 7.68
N ASN A 204 -13.27 -2.58 8.88
CA ASN A 204 -13.27 -3.93 9.43
C ASN A 204 -14.04 -4.90 8.52
N ASP A 205 -15.24 -4.51 8.07
CA ASP A 205 -16.05 -5.31 7.15
C ASP A 205 -15.35 -5.56 5.81
N ALA A 206 -14.75 -4.53 5.20
CA ALA A 206 -14.04 -4.66 3.93
C ALA A 206 -12.81 -5.59 4.03
N ILE A 207 -12.11 -5.60 5.17
CA ILE A 207 -10.94 -6.45 5.39
C ILE A 207 -11.35 -7.90 5.72
N MET A 208 -12.40 -8.08 6.53
CA MET A 208 -12.83 -9.39 7.00
C MET A 208 -13.65 -10.14 5.94
N LYS A 209 -14.59 -9.46 5.28
CA LYS A 209 -15.50 -10.09 4.30
C LYS A 209 -14.86 -10.21 2.92
N ARG A 210 -14.01 -9.25 2.54
CA ARG A 210 -13.33 -9.18 1.23
C ARG A 210 -14.27 -9.29 0.01
N THR A 211 -15.49 -8.79 0.12
CA THR A 211 -16.48 -8.81 -0.97
C THR A 211 -16.53 -7.48 -1.73
N PRO A 212 -16.91 -7.48 -3.03
CA PRO A 212 -17.06 -6.23 -3.80
C PRO A 212 -18.00 -5.24 -3.13
N GLN A 213 -19.09 -5.74 -2.55
CA GLN A 213 -20.09 -4.92 -1.88
C GLN A 213 -19.53 -4.24 -0.62
N ALA A 214 -18.72 -4.93 0.19
CA ALA A 214 -18.11 -4.33 1.38
C ALA A 214 -17.12 -3.21 1.00
N TYR A 215 -16.32 -3.41 -0.06
CA TYR A 215 -15.47 -2.35 -0.59
C TYR A 215 -16.29 -1.17 -1.09
N LYS A 216 -17.30 -1.42 -1.93
CA LYS A 216 -18.15 -0.36 -2.47
C LYS A 216 -18.76 0.49 -1.36
N SER A 217 -19.33 -0.14 -0.32
CA SER A 217 -19.89 0.58 0.83
C SER A 217 -18.86 1.43 1.57
N LEU A 218 -17.62 0.94 1.74
CA LEU A 218 -16.52 1.73 2.30
C LEU A 218 -16.18 2.93 1.41
N MET A 219 -16.07 2.72 0.09
CA MET A 219 -15.70 3.77 -0.86
C MET A 219 -16.77 4.87 -0.94
N ASP A 220 -18.04 4.48 -1.08
CA ASP A 220 -19.17 5.40 -1.13
C ASP A 220 -19.23 6.26 0.13
N PHE A 221 -18.93 5.66 1.30
CA PHE A 221 -18.86 6.38 2.57
C PHE A 221 -17.74 7.41 2.62
N ILE A 222 -16.53 7.06 2.14
CA ILE A 222 -15.36 7.95 2.11
C ILE A 222 -15.61 9.13 1.16
N GLU A 223 -16.09 8.86 -0.06
CA GLU A 223 -16.34 9.91 -1.07
C GLU A 223 -17.45 10.88 -0.64
N ALA A 224 -18.51 10.37 0.00
CA ALA A 224 -19.58 11.22 0.54
C ALA A 224 -19.12 12.16 1.67
N ARG A 225 -17.89 11.99 2.18
CA ARG A 225 -17.33 12.72 3.35
C ARG A 225 -15.94 13.31 3.06
N ARG A 226 -15.68 13.70 1.81
CA ARG A 226 -14.38 14.25 1.38
C ARG A 226 -13.88 15.44 2.22
N ASP A 227 -14.82 16.23 2.76
CA ASP A 227 -14.54 17.44 3.54
C ASP A 227 -14.61 17.19 5.06
N SER A 228 -14.85 15.94 5.50
CA SER A 228 -14.95 15.59 6.92
C SER A 228 -13.59 15.69 7.63
N LEU A 229 -13.60 16.21 8.86
CA LEU A 229 -12.44 16.20 9.75
C LEU A 229 -12.28 14.87 10.50
N ALA A 230 -13.23 13.95 10.39
CA ALA A 230 -13.19 12.67 11.09
C ALA A 230 -11.95 11.85 10.75
N PHE A 231 -11.50 11.92 9.49
CA PHE A 231 -10.39 11.13 8.96
C PHE A 231 -9.65 11.85 7.84
N ASP A 232 -8.44 11.38 7.53
CA ASP A 232 -7.64 11.93 6.44
C ASP A 232 -8.11 11.35 5.09
N TYR A 233 -9.01 12.09 4.42
CA TYR A 233 -9.52 11.70 3.11
C TYR A 233 -8.40 11.47 2.08
N THR A 234 -7.33 12.28 2.08
CA THR A 234 -6.25 12.15 1.09
C THR A 234 -5.50 10.84 1.31
N MET A 235 -5.19 10.50 2.57
CA MET A 235 -4.56 9.23 2.92
C MET A 235 -5.45 8.03 2.57
N LEU A 236 -6.74 8.07 2.93
CA LEU A 236 -7.69 7.00 2.61
C LEU A 236 -7.87 6.85 1.11
N ARG A 237 -7.92 7.97 0.38
CA ARG A 237 -8.00 8.00 -1.07
C ARG A 237 -6.77 7.34 -1.68
N HIS A 238 -5.55 7.71 -1.32
CA HIS A 238 -4.36 7.04 -1.85
C HIS A 238 -4.30 5.53 -1.51
N ARG A 239 -4.88 5.14 -0.38
CA ARG A 239 -4.82 3.75 0.10
C ARG A 239 -5.92 2.85 -0.47
N PHE A 240 -7.07 3.40 -0.83
CA PHE A 240 -8.24 2.62 -1.27
C PHE A 240 -8.84 3.08 -2.60
N LEU A 241 -8.81 4.39 -2.87
CA LEU A 241 -9.24 4.96 -4.15
C LEU A 241 -8.10 4.87 -5.16
N GLN A 242 -8.50 4.78 -6.43
CA GLN A 242 -7.67 4.42 -7.57
C GLN A 242 -6.29 5.10 -7.61
N PRO A 243 -5.26 4.45 -8.18
CA PRO A 243 -4.17 5.18 -8.82
C PRO A 243 -4.81 6.10 -9.87
N SER A 244 -4.86 7.40 -9.60
CA SER A 244 -5.69 8.36 -10.32
C SER A 244 -5.31 8.61 -11.78
N THR A 245 -4.40 7.84 -12.39
CA THR A 245 -4.15 7.91 -13.83
C THR A 245 -3.57 6.60 -14.36
N VAL A 246 -4.42 5.76 -14.97
CA VAL A 246 -3.95 4.98 -16.13
C VAL A 246 -3.84 5.98 -17.27
N ARG A 247 -2.61 6.26 -17.70
CA ARG A 247 -2.35 7.21 -18.79
C ARG A 247 -2.78 6.59 -20.12
N ILE A 248 -3.44 7.39 -20.95
CA ILE A 248 -3.68 7.02 -22.35
C ILE A 248 -2.37 7.24 -23.11
N ILE A 249 -1.86 6.20 -23.74
CA ILE A 249 -0.71 6.29 -24.64
C ILE A 249 -1.24 6.64 -26.03
N ARG A 250 -0.98 7.88 -26.48
CA ARG A 250 -1.44 8.37 -27.78
C ARG A 250 -0.52 7.95 -28.94
N GLU A 251 0.77 7.74 -28.65
CA GLU A 251 1.72 7.19 -29.61
C GLU A 251 1.60 5.67 -29.65
N VAL A 252 0.87 5.18 -30.65
CA VAL A 252 0.66 3.74 -30.84
C VAL A 252 1.75 3.19 -31.74
N ALA A 253 2.60 2.33 -31.16
CA ALA A 253 3.55 1.56 -31.95
C ALA A 253 2.77 0.69 -32.96
N LYS A 254 3.07 0.85 -34.24
CA LYS A 254 2.50 -0.01 -35.29
C LYS A 254 3.29 -1.31 -35.33
N LEU A 255 2.70 -2.38 -34.82
CA LEU A 255 3.33 -3.68 -34.74
C LEU A 255 2.69 -4.66 -35.71
N ARG A 256 3.47 -5.67 -36.11
CA ARG A 256 3.00 -6.86 -36.82
C ARG A 256 3.49 -8.14 -36.12
N PRO A 257 2.75 -9.26 -36.27
CA PRO A 257 3.25 -10.57 -35.85
C PRO A 257 4.56 -10.91 -36.54
N ILE A 258 5.49 -11.52 -35.79
CA ILE A 258 6.68 -12.14 -36.39
C ILE A 258 6.28 -13.39 -37.18
N PHE A 259 5.30 -14.14 -36.66
CA PHE A 259 4.84 -15.42 -37.22
C PHE A 259 3.34 -15.36 -37.53
N GLU A 260 2.95 -15.20 -38.80
CA GLU A 260 1.54 -14.92 -39.16
C GLU A 260 0.54 -16.07 -38.93
N LYS A 261 1.02 -17.31 -39.03
CA LYS A 261 0.23 -18.56 -38.88
C LYS A 261 0.77 -19.42 -37.74
N ALA A 262 1.08 -18.79 -36.61
CA ALA A 262 1.62 -19.48 -35.45
C ALA A 262 0.54 -20.33 -34.73
N ASP A 263 0.88 -21.58 -34.46
CA ASP A 263 0.22 -22.37 -33.43
C ASP A 263 0.71 -21.88 -32.05
N VAL A 264 -0.18 -21.18 -31.34
CA VAL A 264 0.10 -20.56 -30.04
C VAL A 264 -0.80 -21.22 -29.00
N LYS A 265 -0.19 -21.81 -27.97
CA LYS A 265 -0.95 -22.38 -26.85
C LYS A 265 -1.57 -21.26 -26.02
N LEU A 266 -2.91 -21.21 -26.02
CA LEU A 266 -3.70 -20.25 -25.25
C LEU A 266 -4.17 -20.85 -23.91
N PRO A 267 -4.48 -20.02 -22.90
CA PRO A 267 -4.32 -18.57 -22.90
C PRO A 267 -2.86 -18.12 -22.69
N LEU A 268 -2.51 -16.94 -23.20
CA LEU A 268 -1.26 -16.26 -22.85
C LEU A 268 -1.39 -15.61 -21.47
N ARG A 269 -0.92 -16.32 -20.44
CA ARG A 269 -0.88 -15.80 -19.07
C ARG A 269 0.46 -15.13 -18.77
N PHE A 270 0.46 -13.81 -18.65
CA PHE A 270 1.66 -13.05 -18.34
C PHE A 270 2.10 -13.23 -16.88
N PRO A 271 3.40 -13.11 -16.56
CA PRO A 271 3.85 -13.03 -15.18
C PRO A 271 3.21 -11.82 -14.50
N THR A 272 3.09 -11.88 -13.18
CA THR A 272 2.58 -10.73 -12.44
C THR A 272 3.52 -9.54 -12.60
N VAL A 273 2.95 -8.38 -12.93
CA VAL A 273 3.67 -7.10 -13.01
C VAL A 273 3.16 -6.11 -11.98
N ARG A 274 3.95 -5.10 -11.62
CA ARG A 274 3.58 -4.09 -10.60
C ARG A 274 3.77 -2.66 -11.09
N GLY A 275 2.79 -1.81 -10.81
CA GLY A 275 2.78 -0.42 -11.25
C GLY A 275 2.19 -0.27 -12.64
N ASN A 276 2.77 0.62 -13.45
CA ASN A 276 2.28 0.95 -14.78
C ASN A 276 2.93 0.08 -15.84
N HIS A 277 2.12 -0.69 -16.58
CA HIS A 277 2.61 -1.51 -17.68
C HIS A 277 1.68 -1.47 -18.88
N THR A 278 2.27 -1.67 -20.06
CA THR A 278 1.56 -1.64 -21.33
C THR A 278 1.64 -3.00 -21.99
N PHE A 279 0.49 -3.50 -22.43
CA PHE A 279 0.38 -4.71 -23.24
C PHE A 279 -0.06 -4.31 -24.64
N ARG A 280 0.60 -4.86 -25.66
CA ARG A 280 0.27 -4.65 -27.06
C ARG A 280 -0.37 -5.92 -27.60
N LEU A 281 -1.55 -5.79 -28.19
CA LEU A 281 -2.29 -6.90 -28.79
C LEU A 281 -2.47 -6.63 -30.28
N PHE A 282 -2.02 -7.53 -31.15
CA PHE A 282 -2.35 -7.44 -32.56
C PHE A 282 -3.64 -8.21 -32.83
N ILE A 283 -4.67 -7.49 -33.27
CA ILE A 283 -6.03 -8.01 -33.43
C ILE A 283 -6.49 -7.69 -34.85
N ARG A 284 -7.12 -8.65 -35.52
CA ARG A 284 -7.73 -8.42 -36.83
C ARG A 284 -9.16 -7.91 -36.67
N ALA A 285 -9.62 -7.09 -37.61
CA ALA A 285 -11.00 -6.65 -37.66
C ALA A 285 -11.95 -7.87 -37.64
N GLY A 286 -12.98 -7.80 -36.80
CA GLY A 286 -13.94 -8.88 -36.56
C GLY A 286 -13.54 -9.87 -35.46
N GLU A 287 -12.26 -9.97 -35.08
CA GLU A 287 -11.83 -10.80 -33.94
C GLU A 287 -12.28 -10.17 -32.60
N MET A 288 -12.49 -11.02 -31.60
CA MET A 288 -12.77 -10.57 -30.24
C MET A 288 -11.48 -10.33 -29.48
N ILE A 289 -11.37 -9.18 -28.82
CA ILE A 289 -10.40 -8.94 -27.76
C ILE A 289 -10.99 -9.59 -26.52
N ASP A 290 -10.42 -10.73 -26.14
CA ASP A 290 -10.83 -11.52 -24.99
C ASP A 290 -9.63 -11.66 -24.06
N SER A 291 -9.64 -10.88 -22.99
CA SER A 291 -8.55 -10.83 -22.02
C SER A 291 -9.08 -10.52 -20.64
N THR A 292 -8.35 -10.91 -19.60
CA THR A 292 -8.67 -10.61 -18.21
C THR A 292 -7.55 -9.84 -17.55
N VAL A 293 -7.93 -8.87 -16.70
CA VAL A 293 -7.05 -8.17 -15.78
C VAL A 293 -7.45 -8.60 -14.38
N ALA A 294 -6.52 -9.16 -13.61
CA ALA A 294 -6.76 -9.64 -12.27
C ALA A 294 -5.77 -9.03 -11.27
N VAL A 295 -6.23 -8.76 -10.05
CA VAL A 295 -5.39 -8.27 -8.95
C VAL A 295 -4.68 -9.45 -8.29
N ARG A 296 -3.37 -9.34 -8.12
CA ARG A 296 -2.61 -10.18 -7.17
C ARG A 296 -2.38 -9.34 -5.92
N GLN A 297 -3.01 -9.74 -4.82
CA GLN A 297 -2.84 -9.06 -3.54
C GLN A 297 -1.38 -9.17 -3.06
N LEU A 298 -0.81 -8.04 -2.65
CA LEU A 298 0.46 -7.99 -1.92
C LEU A 298 0.21 -7.46 -0.51
N GLY A 299 0.73 -8.14 0.50
CA GLY A 299 0.53 -7.77 1.89
C GLY A 299 -0.95 -7.51 2.24
N SER A 300 -1.23 -6.32 2.79
CA SER A 300 -2.58 -5.86 3.15
C SER A 300 -3.15 -4.82 2.19
N TYR A 301 -2.55 -4.69 0.99
CA TYR A 301 -3.01 -3.73 -0.02
C TYR A 301 -4.35 -4.16 -0.61
N MET A 302 -5.27 -3.20 -0.70
CA MET A 302 -6.65 -3.42 -1.12
C MET A 302 -6.99 -2.67 -2.42
N GLN A 303 -6.04 -1.93 -2.98
CA GLN A 303 -6.26 -1.11 -4.16
C GLN A 303 -6.64 -1.97 -5.37
N PRO A 304 -7.61 -1.53 -6.18
CA PRO A 304 -7.92 -2.17 -7.45
C PRO A 304 -6.78 -1.95 -8.47
N THR A 305 -6.73 -2.80 -9.50
CA THR A 305 -5.91 -2.56 -10.70
C THR A 305 -6.76 -1.86 -11.74
N ALA A 306 -6.41 -0.63 -12.12
CA ALA A 306 -7.11 0.10 -13.18
C ALA A 306 -6.55 -0.29 -14.56
N PHE A 307 -7.37 -0.19 -15.60
CA PHE A 307 -6.94 -0.40 -16.98
C PHE A 307 -7.64 0.54 -17.97
N VAL A 308 -7.00 0.73 -19.12
CA VAL A 308 -7.55 1.39 -20.32
C VAL A 308 -7.16 0.57 -21.54
N LEU A 309 -8.15 0.28 -22.39
CA LEU A 309 -7.97 -0.30 -23.72
C LEU A 309 -8.20 0.79 -24.77
N SER A 310 -7.23 0.97 -25.66
CA SER A 310 -7.32 1.86 -26.81
C SER A 310 -7.21 1.10 -28.13
N ASP A 311 -7.92 1.61 -29.14
CA ASP A 311 -7.84 1.13 -30.52
C ASP A 311 -6.49 1.51 -31.18
N PRO A 312 -6.19 1.01 -32.39
CA PRO A 312 -4.95 1.32 -33.10
C PRO A 312 -4.73 2.80 -33.43
N SER A 313 -5.74 3.66 -33.34
CA SER A 313 -5.61 5.12 -33.48
C SER A 313 -5.24 5.81 -32.16
N GLY A 314 -5.21 5.07 -31.05
CA GLY A 314 -4.98 5.59 -29.70
C GLY A 314 -6.26 6.05 -28.99
N ARG A 315 -7.43 5.94 -29.63
CA ARG A 315 -8.71 6.30 -29.03
C ARG A 315 -9.10 5.27 -27.97
N GLU A 316 -9.49 5.75 -26.80
CA GLU A 316 -10.01 4.92 -25.71
C GLU A 316 -11.32 4.23 -26.13
N VAL A 317 -11.37 2.91 -25.95
CA VAL A 317 -12.55 2.07 -26.24
C VAL A 317 -13.14 1.51 -24.96
N MET A 318 -12.32 1.23 -23.96
CA MET A 318 -12.79 0.70 -22.68
C MET A 318 -11.90 1.18 -21.53
N ARG A 319 -12.52 1.51 -20.41
CA ARG A 319 -11.86 1.80 -19.14
C ARG A 319 -12.56 1.05 -18.02
N GLY A 320 -11.78 0.56 -17.07
CA GLY A 320 -12.33 -0.11 -15.91
C GLY A 320 -11.29 -0.40 -14.85
N CYS A 321 -11.67 -1.24 -13.90
CA CYS A 321 -10.75 -1.75 -12.89
C CYS A 321 -11.10 -3.19 -12.50
N ALA A 322 -10.08 -3.94 -12.12
CA ALA A 322 -10.19 -5.24 -11.47
C ALA A 322 -10.04 -5.04 -9.95
N THR A 323 -10.79 -5.79 -9.16
CA THR A 323 -10.69 -5.79 -7.70
C THR A 323 -10.11 -7.11 -7.20
N LEU A 324 -9.85 -7.22 -5.90
CA LEU A 324 -9.42 -8.48 -5.29
C LEU A 324 -10.48 -9.59 -5.38
N ALA A 325 -11.76 -9.23 -5.46
CA ALA A 325 -12.86 -10.17 -5.50
C ALA A 325 -13.29 -10.51 -6.93
N GLU A 326 -13.09 -9.58 -7.88
CA GLU A 326 -13.57 -9.73 -9.25
C GLU A 326 -12.53 -9.23 -10.27
N PRO A 327 -11.99 -10.14 -11.11
CA PRO A 327 -11.20 -9.77 -12.27
C PRO A 327 -12.02 -8.98 -13.29
N ALA A 328 -11.41 -7.99 -13.94
CA ALA A 328 -12.03 -7.32 -15.07
C ALA A 328 -11.89 -8.14 -16.34
N LYS A 329 -12.99 -8.27 -17.09
CA LYS A 329 -13.01 -8.91 -18.41
C LYS A 329 -13.05 -7.85 -19.51
N LEU A 330 -12.14 -7.98 -20.46
CA LEU A 330 -12.13 -7.24 -21.71
C LEU A 330 -12.80 -8.14 -22.73
N ASN A 331 -13.97 -7.73 -23.21
CA ASN A 331 -14.74 -8.44 -24.22
C ASN A 331 -15.21 -7.40 -25.25
N VAL A 332 -14.34 -7.12 -26.23
CA VAL A 332 -14.52 -6.05 -27.21
C VAL A 332 -14.34 -6.61 -28.61
N LYS A 333 -15.32 -6.44 -29.50
CA LYS A 333 -15.17 -6.81 -30.91
C LYS A 333 -14.33 -5.75 -31.63
N ALA A 334 -13.20 -6.15 -32.21
CA ALA A 334 -12.34 -5.23 -32.92
C ALA A 334 -12.99 -4.78 -34.23
N THR A 335 -13.16 -3.47 -34.41
CA THR A 335 -13.70 -2.87 -35.65
C THR A 335 -12.62 -2.62 -36.69
N VAL A 336 -11.36 -2.54 -36.27
CA VAL A 336 -10.20 -2.26 -37.11
C VAL A 336 -9.08 -3.24 -36.80
N SER A 337 -8.36 -3.67 -37.85
CA SER A 337 -7.15 -4.46 -37.72
C SER A 337 -6.00 -3.58 -37.23
N GLY A 338 -5.18 -4.07 -36.31
CA GLY A 338 -3.95 -3.39 -35.90
C GLY A 338 -3.53 -3.68 -34.48
N THR A 339 -2.65 -2.82 -33.96
CA THR A 339 -2.12 -2.93 -32.60
C THR A 339 -3.01 -2.18 -31.61
N TRP A 340 -3.74 -2.94 -30.80
CA TRP A 340 -4.50 -2.44 -29.67
C TRP A 340 -3.62 -2.32 -28.44
N THR A 341 -3.90 -1.34 -27.59
CA THR A 341 -3.06 -0.99 -26.44
C THR A 341 -3.86 -1.15 -25.15
N LEU A 342 -3.42 -2.06 -24.29
CA LEU A 342 -3.95 -2.23 -22.94
C LEU A 342 -2.93 -1.67 -21.93
N VAL A 343 -3.26 -0.54 -21.32
CA VAL A 343 -2.45 0.02 -20.23
C VAL A 343 -3.08 -0.39 -18.90
N VAL A 344 -2.27 -0.89 -17.98
CA VAL A 344 -2.71 -1.26 -16.62
C VAL A 344 -1.91 -0.48 -15.57
N ASN A 345 -2.55 -0.19 -14.45
CA ASN A 345 -1.90 0.33 -13.25
C ASN A 345 -2.38 -0.46 -12.02
N SER A 346 -1.49 -1.27 -11.45
CA SER A 346 -1.80 -2.10 -10.28
C SER A 346 -1.57 -1.40 -8.94
N GLY A 347 -1.06 -0.16 -8.95
CA GLY A 347 -0.69 0.57 -7.75
C GLY A 347 0.28 -0.22 -6.88
N SER A 348 -0.07 -0.38 -5.60
CA SER A 348 0.74 -1.16 -4.65
C SER A 348 0.56 -2.68 -4.77
N ASN A 349 -0.51 -3.15 -5.43
CA ASN A 349 -0.75 -4.57 -5.70
C ASN A 349 -0.03 -5.03 -6.98
N GLY A 350 -0.08 -6.32 -7.27
CA GLY A 350 0.31 -6.87 -8.57
C GLY A 350 -0.88 -6.98 -9.54
N CYS A 351 -0.59 -7.03 -10.84
CA CYS A 351 -1.55 -7.29 -11.89
C CYS A 351 -1.15 -8.54 -12.68
N VAL A 352 -2.13 -9.39 -12.99
CA VAL A 352 -2.00 -10.50 -13.93
C VAL A 352 -2.91 -10.24 -15.12
N VAL A 353 -2.31 -10.19 -16.31
CA VAL A 353 -3.05 -10.14 -17.58
C VAL A 353 -3.05 -11.53 -18.20
N THR A 354 -4.23 -12.01 -18.60
CA THR A 354 -4.38 -13.27 -19.34
C THR A 354 -5.12 -12.98 -20.63
N SER A 355 -4.54 -13.34 -21.79
CA SER A 355 -5.15 -13.08 -23.09
C SER A 355 -5.49 -14.38 -23.82
N GLN A 356 -6.67 -14.42 -24.44
CA GLN A 356 -7.07 -15.45 -25.40
C GLN A 356 -6.65 -15.09 -26.83
N ASN A 357 -6.03 -13.93 -27.05
CA ASN A 357 -5.55 -13.52 -28.35
C ASN A 357 -4.14 -14.08 -28.61
N ARG A 358 -3.90 -14.51 -29.85
CA ARG A 358 -2.65 -15.18 -30.27
C ARG A 358 -1.40 -14.29 -30.18
N TYR A 359 -1.57 -12.99 -30.41
CA TYR A 359 -0.48 -12.04 -30.51
C TYR A 359 -0.62 -10.97 -29.42
N ALA A 360 -0.02 -11.25 -28.27
CA ALA A 360 0.07 -10.32 -27.17
C ALA A 360 1.50 -10.30 -26.63
N VAL A 361 1.98 -9.09 -26.32
CA VAL A 361 3.29 -8.85 -25.70
C VAL A 361 3.18 -7.80 -24.60
N LEU A 362 4.06 -7.91 -23.61
CA LEU A 362 4.33 -6.88 -22.61
C LEU A 362 5.41 -5.94 -23.15
N GLU A 363 5.13 -4.64 -23.12
CA GLU A 363 6.05 -3.60 -23.59
C GLU A 363 7.06 -3.22 -22.48
N GLY A 364 8.33 -3.20 -22.84
CA GLY A 364 9.45 -2.67 -22.05
C GLY A 364 9.81 -1.23 -22.45
N PRO A 365 11.09 -0.81 -22.36
CA PRO A 365 12.26 -1.58 -21.97
C PRO A 365 12.33 -1.86 -20.46
N GLN A 366 11.56 -1.12 -19.64
CA GLN A 366 11.50 -1.28 -18.18
C GLN A 366 10.27 -2.08 -17.77
N VAL A 367 10.50 -3.17 -17.03
CA VAL A 367 9.43 -4.05 -16.55
C VAL A 367 9.66 -4.40 -15.09
N HIS A 368 8.62 -4.31 -14.27
CA HIS A 368 8.65 -4.69 -12.86
C HIS A 368 7.85 -5.98 -12.68
N PHE A 369 8.56 -7.10 -12.57
CA PHE A 369 7.99 -8.42 -12.33
C PHE A 369 7.90 -8.72 -10.83
N LEU A 370 6.84 -9.44 -10.45
CA LEU A 370 6.65 -9.94 -9.09
C LEU A 370 6.90 -11.44 -9.00
N GLY A 371 8.05 -11.77 -8.42
CA GLY A 371 8.53 -13.13 -8.23
C GLY A 371 9.26 -13.71 -9.43
N ALA A 372 9.51 -15.01 -9.36
CA ALA A 372 10.15 -15.76 -10.44
C ALA A 372 9.25 -15.78 -11.69
N THR A 373 9.88 -15.85 -12.87
CA THR A 373 9.18 -15.84 -14.16
C THR A 373 9.28 -17.19 -14.87
N PRO A 374 8.26 -17.56 -15.70
CA PRO A 374 8.47 -18.51 -16.78
C PRO A 374 9.50 -17.96 -17.78
N LYS A 375 9.81 -18.73 -18.84
CA LYS A 375 10.56 -18.18 -19.97
C LYS A 375 9.82 -16.99 -20.55
N ILE A 376 10.49 -15.85 -20.58
CA ILE A 376 10.04 -14.63 -21.25
C ILE A 376 10.82 -14.53 -22.55
N TYR A 377 10.10 -14.46 -23.66
CA TYR A 377 10.65 -14.50 -25.00
C TYR A 377 10.81 -13.08 -25.55
N PHE A 378 11.87 -12.87 -26.32
CA PHE A 378 12.15 -11.62 -27.02
C PHE A 378 12.82 -11.92 -28.37
N TYR A 379 12.68 -11.01 -29.33
CA TYR A 379 13.25 -11.16 -30.66
C TYR A 379 14.57 -10.41 -30.78
N ILE A 380 15.55 -10.99 -31.45
CA ILE A 380 16.81 -10.33 -31.79
C ILE A 380 16.82 -9.99 -33.28
N PRO A 381 16.83 -8.70 -33.68
CA PRO A 381 16.93 -8.29 -35.07
C PRO A 381 18.21 -8.76 -35.76
N SER A 382 18.18 -8.85 -37.09
CA SER A 382 19.39 -9.03 -37.90
C SER A 382 20.34 -7.84 -37.72
N GLY A 383 21.65 -8.09 -37.68
CA GLY A 383 22.69 -7.07 -37.50
C GLY A 383 22.95 -6.67 -36.05
N VAL A 384 22.39 -7.38 -35.07
CA VAL A 384 22.70 -7.19 -33.65
C VAL A 384 23.69 -8.27 -33.20
N ASP A 385 24.93 -7.86 -32.91
CA ASP A 385 26.03 -8.77 -32.54
C ASP A 385 26.23 -8.89 -31.01
N GLU A 386 25.70 -7.95 -30.24
CA GLU A 386 25.72 -7.95 -28.77
C GLU A 386 24.41 -7.37 -28.21
N ALA A 387 23.94 -7.92 -27.10
CA ALA A 387 22.82 -7.36 -26.35
C ALA A 387 23.09 -7.35 -24.85
N GLU A 388 22.31 -6.54 -24.13
CA GLU A 388 22.34 -6.50 -22.68
C GLU A 388 20.93 -6.58 -22.08
N ILE A 389 20.84 -7.24 -20.93
CA ILE A 389 19.65 -7.24 -20.06
C ILE A 389 20.15 -7.03 -18.63
N SER A 390 19.50 -6.12 -17.91
CA SER A 390 19.82 -5.87 -16.50
C SER A 390 18.65 -6.18 -15.59
N LEU A 391 18.98 -6.65 -14.39
CA LEU A 391 18.09 -6.96 -13.28
C LEU A 391 18.50 -6.12 -12.07
N ARG A 392 17.54 -5.50 -11.41
CA ARG A 392 17.72 -4.81 -10.11
C ARG A 392 16.70 -5.32 -9.10
N THR A 393 17.09 -5.44 -7.84
CA THR A 393 16.24 -5.83 -6.71
C THR A 393 16.52 -4.98 -5.47
N SER A 394 15.77 -5.16 -4.38
CA SER A 394 16.00 -4.51 -3.08
C SER A 394 16.90 -5.34 -2.14
N ALA A 395 18.10 -5.72 -2.60
CA ALA A 395 19.04 -6.53 -1.81
C ALA A 395 19.46 -5.81 -0.50
N PRO A 396 19.78 -6.53 0.59
CA PRO A 396 19.87 -7.99 0.69
C PRO A 396 18.54 -8.71 1.00
N GLY A 397 17.47 -7.96 1.32
CA GLY A 397 16.17 -8.55 1.68
C GLY A 397 15.52 -9.27 0.51
N GLU A 398 15.58 -8.64 -0.67
CA GLU A 398 15.05 -9.20 -1.92
C GLU A 398 16.16 -9.38 -2.95
N THR A 399 16.29 -10.61 -3.48
CA THR A 399 17.29 -10.90 -4.51
C THR A 399 16.76 -11.91 -5.52
N ALA A 400 17.35 -11.93 -6.71
CA ALA A 400 17.01 -12.87 -7.75
C ALA A 400 18.18 -13.12 -8.70
N ARG A 401 18.07 -14.22 -9.45
CA ARG A 401 19.01 -14.64 -10.50
C ARG A 401 18.36 -14.45 -11.87
N LEU A 402 19.08 -13.81 -12.79
CA LEU A 402 18.71 -13.68 -14.19
C LEU A 402 19.48 -14.70 -15.02
N VAL A 403 18.80 -15.37 -15.95
CA VAL A 403 19.40 -16.33 -16.88
C VAL A 403 18.89 -16.06 -18.29
N VAL A 404 19.78 -15.97 -19.27
CA VAL A 404 19.48 -15.76 -20.69
C VAL A 404 19.78 -17.05 -21.47
N PHE A 405 18.86 -17.41 -22.37
CA PHE A 405 18.93 -18.59 -23.21
C PHE A 405 18.92 -18.23 -24.69
N ASN A 406 19.73 -18.93 -25.48
CA ASN A 406 19.72 -18.86 -26.94
C ASN A 406 18.51 -19.61 -27.54
N PRO A 407 18.31 -19.57 -28.88
CA PRO A 407 17.19 -20.24 -29.55
C PRO A 407 17.16 -21.75 -29.38
N ASP A 408 18.32 -22.39 -29.19
CA ASP A 408 18.43 -23.83 -28.94
C ASP A 408 18.08 -24.20 -27.49
N GLY A 409 17.89 -23.19 -26.62
CA GLY A 409 17.54 -23.36 -25.22
C GLY A 409 18.73 -23.48 -24.27
N ASN A 410 19.95 -23.26 -24.76
CA ASN A 410 21.17 -23.28 -23.94
C ASN A 410 21.34 -21.96 -23.18
N GLU A 411 21.78 -22.03 -21.93
CA GLU A 411 22.15 -20.87 -21.13
C GLU A 411 23.41 -20.21 -21.74
N VAL A 412 23.34 -18.90 -22.01
CA VAL A 412 24.46 -18.13 -22.57
C VAL A 412 25.00 -17.07 -21.61
N ALA A 413 24.21 -16.66 -20.63
CA ALA A 413 24.60 -15.71 -19.60
C ALA A 413 23.72 -15.87 -18.36
N SER A 414 24.31 -15.76 -17.18
CA SER A 414 23.55 -15.64 -15.93
C SER A 414 24.30 -14.84 -14.86
N GLY A 415 23.55 -14.37 -13.87
CA GLY A 415 24.08 -13.65 -12.71
C GLY A 415 22.96 -13.28 -11.74
N ASP A 416 23.31 -12.77 -10.57
CA ASP A 416 22.36 -12.48 -9.50
C ASP A 416 22.59 -11.11 -8.85
N THR A 417 21.63 -10.69 -8.03
CA THR A 417 21.65 -9.39 -7.33
C THR A 417 22.09 -9.48 -5.87
N VAL A 418 22.56 -10.63 -5.39
CA VAL A 418 22.81 -10.88 -3.96
C VAL A 418 23.81 -9.89 -3.37
N SER A 419 24.88 -9.58 -4.12
CA SER A 419 25.98 -8.75 -3.62
C SER A 419 25.81 -7.25 -3.88
N THR A 420 25.17 -6.87 -4.99
CA THR A 420 25.23 -5.49 -5.52
C THR A 420 23.87 -4.87 -5.75
N SER A 421 22.77 -5.58 -5.45
CA SER A 421 21.38 -5.21 -5.77
C SER A 421 21.07 -5.06 -7.28
N LYS A 422 22.09 -5.23 -8.14
CA LYS A 422 22.00 -5.11 -9.60
C LYS A 422 22.92 -6.09 -10.31
N CYS A 423 22.40 -6.74 -11.33
CA CYS A 423 23.12 -7.59 -12.27
C CYS A 423 22.90 -7.08 -13.71
N THR A 424 23.95 -6.89 -14.49
CA THR A 424 23.85 -6.59 -15.93
C THR A 424 24.55 -7.70 -16.70
N LEU A 425 23.79 -8.41 -17.53
CA LEU A 425 24.31 -9.45 -18.40
C LEU A 425 24.53 -8.87 -19.79
N ARG A 426 25.78 -8.89 -20.26
CA ARG A 426 26.17 -8.65 -21.66
C ARG A 426 26.47 -9.98 -22.31
N PHE A 427 25.97 -10.19 -23.52
CA PHE A 427 26.16 -11.45 -24.23
C PHE A 427 26.22 -11.25 -25.74
N SER A 428 27.11 -11.98 -26.40
CA SER A 428 27.28 -11.97 -27.85
C SER A 428 26.19 -12.78 -28.55
N ILE A 429 25.84 -12.34 -29.76
CA ILE A 429 24.81 -12.93 -30.60
C ILE A 429 25.48 -13.43 -31.89
N PRO A 430 25.80 -14.73 -31.98
CA PRO A 430 26.31 -15.32 -33.21
C PRO A 430 25.37 -15.05 -34.39
N GLN A 431 25.93 -14.81 -35.58
CA GLN A 431 25.18 -14.51 -36.79
C GLN A 431 24.06 -15.52 -37.08
N LYS A 432 24.29 -16.82 -36.80
CA LYS A 432 23.29 -17.89 -36.97
C LYS A 432 22.04 -17.76 -36.09
N TYR A 433 22.09 -16.98 -35.02
CA TYR A 433 20.99 -16.76 -34.08
C TYR A 433 20.40 -15.34 -34.16
N GLN A 434 20.89 -14.51 -35.08
CA GLN A 434 20.27 -13.24 -35.41
C GLN A 434 18.96 -13.49 -36.17
N GLY A 435 17.97 -12.63 -35.99
CA GLY A 435 16.63 -12.83 -36.55
C GLY A 435 15.84 -13.96 -35.90
N MET A 436 16.25 -14.40 -34.70
CA MET A 436 15.60 -15.50 -33.97
C MET A 436 15.04 -15.05 -32.61
N VAL A 437 14.23 -15.93 -32.02
CA VAL A 437 13.62 -15.72 -30.71
C VAL A 437 14.52 -16.28 -29.62
N TRP A 438 14.84 -15.43 -28.66
CA TRP A 438 15.61 -15.74 -27.47
C TRP A 438 14.70 -15.71 -26.24
N SER A 439 15.21 -16.13 -25.08
CA SER A 439 14.44 -16.04 -23.85
C SER A 439 15.28 -15.76 -22.62
N PHE A 440 14.65 -15.26 -21.56
CA PHE A 440 15.26 -15.17 -20.24
C PHE A 440 14.31 -15.68 -19.15
N ARG A 441 14.87 -15.95 -17.97
CA ARG A 441 14.12 -16.28 -16.75
C ARG A 441 14.67 -15.50 -15.56
N ILE A 442 13.77 -15.15 -14.66
CA ILE A 442 14.09 -14.70 -13.31
C ILE A 442 13.80 -15.85 -12.36
N LEU A 443 14.77 -16.21 -11.54
CA LEU A 443 14.72 -17.32 -10.61
C LEU A 443 15.08 -16.84 -9.19
N PRO A 444 14.68 -17.56 -8.14
CA PRO A 444 15.24 -17.35 -6.81
C PRO A 444 16.76 -17.46 -6.84
N ALA A 445 17.44 -16.53 -6.18
CA ALA A 445 18.88 -16.60 -5.94
C ALA A 445 19.16 -17.35 -4.62
N SER A 446 20.44 -17.47 -4.26
CA SER A 446 20.87 -18.26 -3.10
C SER A 446 20.42 -17.71 -1.73
N ARG A 447 20.07 -16.42 -1.65
CA ARG A 447 19.71 -15.70 -0.41
C ARG A 447 18.64 -14.64 -0.68
N GLY A 448 17.82 -14.31 0.30
CA GLY A 448 16.76 -13.30 0.14
C GLY A 448 15.54 -13.80 -0.63
N THR A 449 14.46 -13.01 -0.63
CA THR A 449 13.19 -13.37 -1.27
C THR A 449 13.16 -12.88 -2.72
N CYS A 450 12.75 -13.73 -3.66
CA CYS A 450 12.51 -13.31 -5.03
C CYS A 450 11.10 -12.73 -5.15
N GLU A 451 10.97 -11.40 -5.01
CA GLU A 451 9.69 -10.69 -5.06
C GLU A 451 9.72 -9.48 -6.00
N ASP A 452 10.32 -8.34 -5.65
CA ASP A 452 10.39 -7.17 -6.55
C ASP A 452 11.60 -7.22 -7.51
N ASN A 453 11.33 -7.51 -8.80
CA ASN A 453 12.36 -7.65 -9.84
C ASN A 453 12.19 -6.61 -10.96
N TYR A 454 13.15 -5.71 -11.10
CA TYR A 454 13.16 -4.66 -12.13
C TYR A 454 14.08 -5.07 -13.28
N ILE A 455 13.50 -5.37 -14.45
CA ILE A 455 14.22 -5.65 -15.69
C ILE A 455 14.35 -4.39 -16.52
N ASN A 456 15.53 -4.17 -17.10
CA ASN A 456 15.73 -3.20 -18.16
C ASN A 456 16.43 -3.86 -19.36
N LEU A 457 15.79 -3.78 -20.52
CA LEU A 457 16.31 -4.23 -21.81
C LEU A 457 17.27 -3.18 -22.40
N GLY A 458 18.39 -3.63 -22.97
CA GLY A 458 19.30 -2.75 -23.71
C GLY A 458 18.66 -2.17 -24.96
N THR A 459 19.17 -1.03 -25.44
CA THR A 459 18.61 -0.27 -26.57
C THR A 459 18.62 -1.00 -27.90
N MET A 460 19.48 -2.02 -28.04
CA MET A 460 19.57 -2.85 -29.25
C MET A 460 18.46 -3.92 -29.33
N LEU A 461 17.71 -4.14 -28.25
CA LEU A 461 16.61 -5.10 -28.23
C LEU A 461 15.26 -4.40 -28.45
N PRO A 462 14.41 -4.90 -29.35
CA PRO A 462 13.01 -4.50 -29.40
C PRO A 462 12.34 -4.68 -28.03
N PRO A 463 11.58 -3.68 -27.53
CA PRO A 463 11.05 -3.70 -26.17
C PRO A 463 9.76 -4.52 -26.07
N TYR A 464 9.68 -5.69 -26.69
CA TYR A 464 8.47 -6.52 -26.73
C TYR A 464 8.73 -7.92 -26.18
N LEU A 465 8.08 -8.23 -25.07
CA LEU A 465 8.26 -9.47 -24.31
C LEU A 465 7.02 -10.36 -24.42
N GLY A 466 7.22 -11.60 -24.86
CA GLY A 466 6.16 -12.61 -24.99
C GLY A 466 6.26 -13.70 -23.93
N VAL A 467 5.15 -14.37 -23.63
CA VAL A 467 5.12 -15.62 -22.83
C VAL A 467 5.08 -16.89 -23.69
N HIS A 468 5.05 -16.72 -25.02
CA HIS A 468 5.17 -17.79 -25.99
C HIS A 468 6.07 -17.32 -27.14
N PRO A 469 7.00 -18.16 -27.67
CA PRO A 469 7.97 -17.72 -28.66
C PRO A 469 7.31 -17.26 -29.97
N LYS A 470 6.13 -17.80 -30.29
CA LYS A 470 5.39 -17.48 -31.52
C LYS A 470 4.32 -16.39 -31.36
N SER A 471 4.16 -15.79 -30.17
CA SER A 471 3.18 -14.71 -29.95
C SER A 471 3.78 -13.31 -30.14
N LEU A 472 5.08 -13.23 -30.45
CA LEU A 472 5.84 -11.98 -30.48
C LEU A 472 5.41 -11.05 -31.61
N LEU A 473 5.59 -9.76 -31.32
CA LEU A 473 5.32 -8.63 -32.21
C LEU A 473 6.62 -7.84 -32.45
N ILE A 474 6.74 -7.24 -33.63
CA ILE A 474 7.83 -6.32 -34.00
C ILE A 474 7.29 -5.07 -34.66
N SER A 475 8.02 -3.98 -34.55
CA SER A 475 7.71 -2.71 -35.21
C SER A 475 7.68 -2.87 -36.73
N ILE A 476 6.73 -2.16 -37.35
CA ILE A 476 6.70 -1.93 -38.79
C ILE A 476 7.52 -0.66 -39.02
N HIS A 477 8.61 -0.79 -39.78
CA HIS A 477 9.40 0.34 -40.24
C HIS A 477 8.79 0.94 -41.51
#